data_AF-A0A669C2W7-F1
#
_entry.id   AF-A0A669C2W7-F1
#
_cell.length_a   1.000
_cell.length_b   1.000
_cell.length_c   1.000
_cell.angle_alpha   90.00
_cell.angle_beta   90.00
_cell.angle_gamma   90.00
#
_symmetry.space_group_name_H-M   'P 1'
#
loop_
_entity.id
_entity.type
_entity.pdbx_description
1 polymer ?
#
loop_
_entity_poly.entity_id
_entity_poly.type
_entity_poly.pdbx_seq_one_letter_code
_entity_poly.pdbx_strand_id
1 'polypeptide(L)'
;MSVNLSKNGAALMAAYKEVVDGKSNTDWALFTYEGNTNDLRVAQKGDGGLEEMVEELNSGKVMYAFCRVRDPNSGLPKYVLINWTGEGVKDSRKGQCANHVRTIADFLKGAHVTVNARAEDDVDPETILAKVAKASGANFNFHKQTQEYRDVPRGRVGSVYRKVNAVEEIQQINKDDFWVKAQRDEEMRQKEENIRAEQERQKAERERRDMEERQSKERERIARERAQQIEQENFLSFLFLTADDTEITFDPDDIITQIEMLDEGWWRGYGPNGEYGMFPANYVELI
;
A
#
# COMPACT_ATOMS: atom_id res chain seq x y z
N MET A 1 -6.82 10.72 6.15
CA MET A 1 -6.95 10.61 7.62
C MET A 1 -5.67 11.14 8.25
N SER A 2 -5.78 11.91 9.33
CA SER A 2 -4.64 12.50 10.04
C SER A 2 -4.29 11.69 11.29
N VAL A 3 -3.05 11.85 11.77
CA VAL A 3 -2.61 11.35 13.07
C VAL A 3 -3.27 12.16 14.18
N ASN A 4 -3.67 11.48 15.26
CA ASN A 4 -4.18 12.10 16.47
C ASN A 4 -3.08 12.16 17.53
N LEU A 5 -2.65 13.38 17.85
CA LEU A 5 -1.65 13.67 18.89
C LEU A 5 -2.30 14.18 20.18
N SER A 6 -3.61 14.42 20.20
CA SER A 6 -4.30 15.09 21.30
C SER A 6 -4.57 14.17 22.49
N LYS A 7 -5.03 12.94 22.22
CA LYS A 7 -5.41 11.95 23.25
C LYS A 7 -4.31 11.70 24.28
N ASN A 8 -3.08 11.48 23.80
CA ASN A 8 -1.91 11.24 24.64
C ASN A 8 -0.92 12.42 24.63
N GLY A 9 -1.37 13.62 24.23
CA GLY A 9 -0.48 14.75 23.94
C GLY A 9 0.42 15.14 25.11
N ALA A 10 -0.07 15.08 26.34
CA ALA A 10 0.71 15.37 27.54
C ALA A 10 1.87 14.37 27.72
N ALA A 11 1.62 13.06 27.55
CA ALA A 11 2.63 12.02 27.66
C ALA A 11 3.65 12.08 26.51
N LEU A 12 3.17 12.31 25.29
CA LEU A 12 4.01 12.49 24.10
C LEU A 12 4.97 13.68 24.28
N MET A 13 4.43 14.82 24.72
CA MET A 13 5.22 16.04 24.92
C MET A 13 6.20 15.89 26.10
N ALA A 14 5.81 15.20 27.17
CA ALA A 14 6.70 14.94 28.29
C ALA A 14 7.91 14.10 27.87
N ALA A 15 7.69 12.99 27.17
CA ALA A 15 8.77 12.13 26.67
C ALA A 15 9.70 12.87 25.70
N TYR A 16 9.14 13.66 24.77
CA TYR A 16 9.93 14.48 23.86
C TYR A 16 10.76 15.55 24.59
N LYS A 17 10.19 16.23 25.60
CA LYS A 17 10.93 17.22 26.40
C LYS A 17 12.06 16.60 27.20
N GLU A 18 11.87 15.40 27.76
CA GLU A 18 12.94 14.72 28.50
C GLU A 18 14.20 14.52 27.64
N VAL A 19 14.02 14.17 26.35
CA VAL A 19 15.13 14.02 25.40
C VAL A 19 15.78 15.35 25.04
N VAL A 20 14.98 16.42 24.86
CA VAL A 20 15.47 17.73 24.37
C VAL A 20 16.04 18.63 25.46
N ASP A 21 15.45 18.62 26.67
CA ASP A 21 15.87 19.50 27.76
C ASP A 21 17.27 19.14 28.28
N GLY A 22 17.69 17.88 28.06
CA GLY A 22 18.99 17.34 28.43
C GLY A 22 19.33 17.37 29.93
N LYS A 23 18.33 17.66 30.76
CA LYS A 23 18.39 17.56 32.22
C LYS A 23 18.19 16.12 32.71
N SER A 24 17.48 15.31 31.93
CA SER A 24 17.35 13.87 32.14
C SER A 24 18.49 13.12 31.46
N ASN A 25 18.80 11.92 31.95
CA ASN A 25 19.68 10.98 31.25
C ASN A 25 19.02 10.45 29.97
N THR A 26 17.69 10.49 29.89
CA THR A 26 16.92 10.05 28.72
C THR A 26 17.43 10.72 27.45
N ASP A 27 17.90 9.91 26.50
CA ASP A 27 18.45 10.39 25.24
C ASP A 27 17.67 9.88 24.02
N TRP A 28 16.72 8.96 24.21
CA TRP A 28 15.79 8.59 23.15
C TRP A 28 14.37 8.35 23.66
N ALA A 29 13.41 8.58 22.77
CA ALA A 29 12.01 8.25 22.97
C ALA A 29 11.42 7.64 21.69
N LEU A 30 10.66 6.56 21.86
CA LEU A 30 9.99 5.83 20.79
C LEU A 30 8.48 6.00 20.90
N PHE A 31 7.84 6.29 19.77
CA PHE A 31 6.41 6.51 19.66
C PHE A 31 5.79 5.52 18.67
N THR A 32 4.59 5.05 18.95
CA THR A 32 3.86 4.13 18.06
C THR A 32 2.35 4.36 18.17
N TYR A 33 1.58 3.69 17.31
CA TYR A 33 0.13 3.79 17.31
C TYR A 33 -0.53 2.88 18.36
N GLU A 34 -1.70 3.28 18.84
CA GLU A 34 -2.57 2.43 19.65
C GLU A 34 -3.37 1.46 18.76
N GLY A 35 -2.89 0.23 18.66
CA GLY A 35 -3.51 -0.80 17.83
C GLY A 35 -3.61 -0.36 16.37
N ASN A 36 -4.83 -0.42 15.80
CA ASN A 36 -5.12 0.00 14.43
C ASN A 36 -5.66 1.45 14.32
N THR A 37 -5.67 2.20 15.42
CA THR A 37 -6.13 3.60 15.42
C THR A 37 -5.05 4.56 14.92
N ASN A 38 -5.39 5.83 14.73
CA ASN A 38 -4.41 6.88 14.42
C ASN A 38 -3.95 7.64 15.67
N ASP A 39 -4.25 7.13 16.87
CA ASP A 39 -3.80 7.72 18.13
C ASP A 39 -2.35 7.34 18.39
N LEU A 40 -1.47 8.35 18.49
CA LEU A 40 -0.07 8.14 18.81
C LEU A 40 0.10 8.03 20.33
N ARG A 41 0.99 7.15 20.79
CA ARG A 41 1.38 7.01 22.19
C ARG A 41 2.90 6.82 22.32
N VAL A 42 3.41 7.01 23.53
CA VAL A 42 4.77 6.63 23.89
C VAL A 42 4.82 5.10 23.93
N ALA A 43 5.78 4.52 23.20
CA ALA A 43 6.10 3.11 23.26
C ALA A 43 7.10 2.85 24.38
N GLN A 44 8.25 3.52 24.32
CA GLN A 44 9.36 3.37 25.26
C GLN A 44 10.25 4.63 25.25
N LYS A 45 11.12 4.75 26.24
CA LYS A 45 12.17 5.77 26.34
C LYS A 45 13.32 5.18 27.15
N GLY A 46 14.54 5.64 26.91
CA GLY A 46 15.75 5.12 27.55
C GLY A 46 16.91 6.09 27.49
N ASP A 47 18.05 5.65 28.02
CA ASP A 47 19.32 6.38 28.10
C ASP A 47 20.52 5.61 27.52
N GLY A 48 20.27 4.49 26.83
CA GLY A 48 21.23 3.68 26.09
C GLY A 48 21.48 4.12 24.65
N GLY A 49 21.03 5.31 24.26
CA GLY A 49 21.30 5.90 22.95
C GLY A 49 20.70 5.14 21.77
N LEU A 50 21.39 5.20 20.62
CA LEU A 50 20.92 4.58 19.37
C LEU A 50 20.88 3.05 19.46
N GLU A 51 21.83 2.42 20.17
CA GLU A 51 21.92 0.95 20.25
C GLU A 51 20.69 0.36 20.92
N GLU A 52 20.37 0.82 22.14
CA GLU A 52 19.17 0.39 22.88
C GLU A 52 17.89 0.71 22.10
N MET A 53 17.82 1.90 21.49
CA MET A 53 16.64 2.32 20.74
C MET A 53 16.37 1.43 19.52
N VAL A 54 17.40 0.96 18.81
CA VAL A 54 17.23 0.08 17.65
C VAL A 54 16.68 -1.28 18.05
N GLU A 55 17.11 -1.83 19.18
CA GLU A 55 16.63 -3.12 19.70
C GLU A 55 15.12 -3.11 20.02
N GLU A 56 14.56 -1.94 20.33
CA GLU A 56 13.13 -1.78 20.65
C GLU A 56 12.24 -1.57 19.41
N LEU A 57 12.83 -1.48 18.22
CA LEU A 57 12.07 -1.36 16.97
C LEU A 57 11.35 -2.67 16.64
N ASN A 58 10.12 -2.55 16.14
CA ASN A 58 9.30 -3.71 15.81
C ASN A 58 8.94 -3.73 14.32
N SER A 59 9.34 -4.79 13.62
CA SER A 59 9.09 -4.97 12.18
C SER A 59 7.59 -5.06 11.82
N GLY A 60 6.70 -5.36 12.78
CA GLY A 60 5.25 -5.39 12.57
C GLY A 60 4.53 -4.05 12.78
N LYS A 61 5.25 -2.98 13.13
CA LYS A 61 4.65 -1.69 13.52
C LYS A 61 5.28 -0.51 12.78
N VAL A 62 4.50 0.56 12.64
CA VAL A 62 5.02 1.88 12.28
C VAL A 62 5.38 2.59 13.58
N MET A 63 6.60 3.12 13.65
CA MET A 63 7.13 3.77 14.83
C MET A 63 7.86 5.05 14.44
N TYR A 64 8.01 5.95 15.41
CA TYR A 64 8.77 7.19 15.26
C TYR A 64 9.72 7.26 16.44
N ALA A 65 11.02 7.29 16.17
CA ALA A 65 12.02 7.43 17.21
C ALA A 65 12.60 8.83 17.17
N PHE A 66 12.82 9.43 18.34
CA PHE A 66 13.49 10.71 18.49
C PHE A 66 14.66 10.52 19.42
N CYS A 67 15.88 10.68 18.90
CA CYS A 67 17.10 10.39 19.64
C CYS A 67 18.06 11.59 19.62
N ARG A 68 18.62 11.90 20.79
CA ARG A 68 19.72 12.82 20.98
C ARG A 68 21.03 12.05 20.88
N VAL A 69 21.87 12.45 19.93
CA VAL A 69 23.20 11.87 19.70
C VAL A 69 24.27 12.94 19.75
N ARG A 70 25.52 12.56 20.02
CA ARG A 70 26.65 13.49 19.91
C ARG A 70 27.19 13.46 18.50
N ASP A 71 27.32 14.63 17.88
CA ASP A 71 27.98 14.76 16.60
C ASP A 71 29.45 14.32 16.70
N PRO A 72 29.93 13.36 15.90
CA PRO A 72 31.33 12.93 15.91
C PRO A 72 32.33 14.06 15.63
N ASN A 73 31.93 15.08 14.86
CA ASN A 73 32.81 16.18 14.49
C ASN A 73 32.94 17.25 15.59
N SER A 74 31.82 17.72 16.12
CA SER A 74 31.79 18.85 17.07
C SER A 74 31.58 18.44 18.53
N GLY A 75 31.16 17.20 18.79
CA GLY A 75 30.75 16.72 20.12
C GLY A 75 29.44 17.33 20.64
N LEU A 76 28.80 18.22 19.85
CA LEU A 76 27.55 18.88 20.22
C LEU A 76 26.36 17.92 20.11
N PRO A 77 25.35 18.08 20.99
CA PRO A 77 24.13 17.30 20.88
C PRO A 77 23.38 17.66 19.59
N LYS A 78 23.03 16.64 18.82
CA LYS A 78 22.18 16.69 17.63
C LYS A 78 20.98 15.78 17.86
N TYR A 79 19.88 16.07 17.19
CA TYR A 79 18.65 15.30 17.30
C TYR A 79 18.35 14.61 15.98
N VAL A 80 18.00 13.33 16.05
CA VAL A 80 17.66 12.49 14.91
C VAL A 80 16.21 12.07 15.05
N LEU A 81 15.43 12.28 14.00
CA LEU A 81 14.08 11.72 13.85
C LEU A 81 14.13 10.53 12.91
N ILE A 82 13.74 9.36 13.39
CA ILE A 82 13.67 8.13 12.60
C ILE A 82 12.19 7.79 12.36
N ASN A 83 11.79 7.78 11.09
CA ASN A 83 10.50 7.31 10.65
C ASN A 83 10.62 5.82 10.29
N TRP A 84 10.30 4.95 11.26
CA TRP A 84 10.37 3.51 11.10
C TRP A 84 9.08 2.95 10.52
N THR A 85 9.19 2.27 9.38
CA THR A 85 8.07 1.56 8.75
C THR A 85 8.44 0.09 8.59
N GLY A 86 8.21 -0.70 9.62
CA GLY A 86 8.56 -2.12 9.63
C GLY A 86 7.98 -2.91 8.45
N GLU A 87 8.73 -3.90 7.98
CA GLU A 87 8.40 -4.67 6.79
C GLU A 87 7.07 -5.42 6.89
N GLY A 88 6.74 -5.92 8.08
CA GLY A 88 5.52 -6.68 8.39
C GLY A 88 4.24 -5.84 8.48
N VAL A 89 4.34 -4.51 8.35
CA VAL A 89 3.16 -3.64 8.30
C VAL A 89 2.40 -3.82 6.98
N LYS A 90 1.07 -3.91 7.03
CA LYS A 90 0.22 -3.97 5.82
C LYS A 90 0.42 -2.74 4.94
N ASP A 91 0.49 -2.91 3.62
CA ASP A 91 0.78 -1.81 2.68
C ASP A 91 -0.25 -0.67 2.72
N SER A 92 -1.53 -0.99 2.91
CA SER A 92 -2.58 0.01 3.14
C SER A 92 -2.26 0.92 4.33
N ARG A 93 -1.72 0.34 5.41
CA ARG A 93 -1.33 1.09 6.61
C ARG A 93 -0.05 1.90 6.39
N LYS A 94 0.93 1.37 5.64
CA LYS A 94 2.14 2.10 5.23
C LYS A 94 1.77 3.39 4.47
N GLY A 95 0.88 3.27 3.48
CA GLY A 95 0.40 4.42 2.70
C GLY A 95 -0.34 5.48 3.53
N GLN A 96 -1.15 5.06 4.50
CA GLN A 96 -1.81 5.99 5.42
C GLN A 96 -0.79 6.72 6.31
N CYS A 97 0.14 5.99 6.92
CA CYS A 97 1.11 6.56 7.87
C CYS A 97 2.15 7.46 7.20
N ALA A 98 2.41 7.29 5.89
CA ALA A 98 3.26 8.21 5.14
C ALA A 98 2.75 9.67 5.20
N ASN A 99 1.42 9.86 5.20
CA ASN A 99 0.82 11.19 5.33
C ASN A 99 0.96 11.80 6.73
N HIS A 100 1.28 10.97 7.74
CA HIS A 100 1.43 11.42 9.13
C HIS A 100 2.82 11.99 9.41
N VAL A 101 3.84 11.59 8.63
CA VAL A 101 5.25 11.94 8.84
C VAL A 101 5.45 13.44 9.01
N ARG A 102 4.82 14.27 8.17
CA ARG A 102 4.91 15.74 8.26
C ARG A 102 4.37 16.26 9.59
N THR A 103 3.21 15.78 10.01
CA THR A 103 2.57 16.23 11.27
C THR A 103 3.42 15.82 12.48
N ILE A 104 4.06 14.66 12.40
CA ILE A 104 4.93 14.16 13.48
C ILE A 104 6.26 14.92 13.51
N ALA A 105 6.86 15.24 12.36
CA ALA A 105 8.03 16.10 12.30
C ALA A 105 7.73 17.53 12.83
N ASP A 106 6.53 18.05 12.56
CA ASP A 106 6.06 19.33 13.10
C ASP A 106 5.78 19.27 14.61
N PHE A 107 5.51 18.08 15.17
CA PHE A 107 5.37 17.88 16.61
C PHE A 107 6.74 17.71 17.29
N LEU A 108 7.60 16.86 16.74
CA LEU A 108 8.95 16.54 17.18
C LEU A 108 9.97 17.49 16.52
N LYS A 109 9.82 18.79 16.77
CA LYS A 109 10.63 19.84 16.14
C LYS A 109 12.10 19.76 16.54
N GLY A 110 12.98 20.37 15.74
CA GLY A 110 14.41 20.46 16.07
C GLY A 110 15.24 19.22 15.75
N ALA A 111 14.68 18.25 15.03
CA ALA A 111 15.46 17.21 14.36
C ALA A 111 16.46 17.85 13.38
N HIS A 112 17.73 17.52 13.53
CA HIS A 112 18.81 17.93 12.64
C HIS A 112 18.92 17.00 11.43
N VAL A 113 18.64 15.72 11.64
CA VAL A 113 18.61 14.68 10.60
C VAL A 113 17.31 13.91 10.72
N THR A 114 16.65 13.68 9.58
CA THR A 114 15.49 12.81 9.49
C THR A 114 15.85 11.60 8.64
N VAL A 115 15.63 10.40 9.17
CA VAL A 115 15.90 9.12 8.50
C VAL A 115 14.57 8.40 8.28
N ASN A 116 14.30 7.97 7.05
CA ASN A 116 13.21 7.04 6.78
C ASN A 116 13.81 5.64 6.70
N ALA A 117 13.35 4.73 7.56
CA ALA A 117 13.87 3.38 7.68
C ALA A 117 12.75 2.35 7.50
N ARG A 118 13.07 1.22 6.88
CA ARG A 118 12.14 0.10 6.66
C ARG A 118 12.67 -1.23 7.20
N ALA A 119 13.98 -1.39 7.22
CA ALA A 119 14.67 -2.56 7.72
C ALA A 119 15.71 -2.16 8.78
N GLU A 120 16.17 -3.15 9.56
CA GLU A 120 17.17 -2.94 10.62
C GLU A 120 18.49 -2.38 10.06
N ASP A 121 18.86 -2.74 8.83
CA ASP A 121 20.03 -2.20 8.14
C ASP A 121 19.96 -0.66 7.92
N ASP A 122 18.75 -0.08 7.84
CA ASP A 122 18.58 1.36 7.64
C ASP A 122 18.83 2.19 8.92
N VAL A 123 18.81 1.52 10.08
CA VAL A 123 18.94 2.13 11.41
C VAL A 123 20.25 1.78 12.10
N ASP A 124 21.20 1.22 11.36
CA ASP A 124 22.56 1.00 11.84
C ASP A 124 23.17 2.28 12.48
N PRO A 125 23.66 2.22 13.74
CA PRO A 125 24.15 3.38 14.45
C PRO A 125 25.28 4.12 13.73
N GLU A 126 26.22 3.40 13.12
CA GLU A 126 27.33 4.02 12.37
C GLU A 126 26.81 4.81 11.17
N THR A 127 25.85 4.24 10.45
CA THR A 127 25.21 4.86 9.28
C THR A 127 24.43 6.11 9.67
N ILE A 128 23.71 6.10 10.80
CA ILE A 128 23.01 7.28 11.32
C ILE A 128 24.02 8.35 11.74
N LEU A 129 25.06 8.00 12.49
CA LEU A 129 26.08 8.94 12.96
C LEU A 129 26.85 9.56 11.79
N ALA A 130 27.12 8.81 10.72
CA ALA A 130 27.71 9.35 9.50
C ALA A 130 26.80 10.40 8.84
N LYS A 131 25.48 10.19 8.82
CA LYS A 131 24.51 11.20 8.33
C LYS A 131 24.50 12.44 9.22
N VAL A 132 24.58 12.26 10.54
CA VAL A 132 24.66 13.37 11.52
C VAL A 132 25.94 14.19 11.32
N ALA A 133 27.10 13.53 11.21
CA ALA A 133 28.38 14.17 10.94
C ALA A 133 28.33 14.98 9.63
N LYS A 134 27.74 14.42 8.58
CA LYS A 134 27.56 15.10 7.29
C LYS A 134 26.66 16.33 7.41
N ALA A 135 25.57 16.25 8.19
CA ALA A 135 24.61 17.34 8.39
C ALA A 135 25.09 18.41 9.37
N SER A 136 26.11 18.13 10.20
CA SER A 136 26.57 19.05 11.25
C SER A 136 27.20 20.34 10.71
N GLY A 137 27.60 20.39 9.43
CA GLY A 137 28.21 21.56 8.80
C GLY A 137 29.65 21.84 9.28
N ALA A 138 30.13 21.12 10.30
CA ALA A 138 31.50 21.15 10.81
C ALA A 138 32.49 20.32 9.96
N ASN A 139 32.14 20.01 8.70
CA ASN A 139 33.04 19.34 7.76
C ASN A 139 34.02 20.35 7.17
N PHE A 140 34.91 20.88 8.01
CA PHE A 140 36.07 21.59 7.52
C PHE A 140 37.02 20.55 6.94
N ASN A 141 36.91 20.34 5.63
CA ASN A 141 37.94 19.66 4.87
C ASN A 141 39.13 20.64 4.78
N PHE A 142 39.86 20.82 5.89
CA PHE A 142 41.23 21.29 5.80
C PHE A 142 41.92 20.24 4.96
N HIS A 143 42.19 20.58 3.69
CA HIS A 143 43.07 19.81 2.82
C HIS A 143 44.23 19.37 3.71
N LYS A 144 44.30 18.07 4.05
CA LYS A 144 45.34 17.54 4.94
C LYS A 144 46.64 18.11 4.42
N GLN A 145 47.26 19.00 5.19
CA GLN A 145 48.58 19.51 4.86
C GLN A 145 49.43 18.27 4.60
N THR A 146 49.95 18.22 3.38
CA THR A 146 50.92 17.26 2.92
C THR A 146 51.93 17.03 4.03
N GLN A 147 52.16 15.75 4.34
CA GLN A 147 53.26 15.17 5.12
C GLN A 147 54.25 16.16 5.74
N GLU A 148 54.41 16.05 7.06
CA GLU A 148 55.47 16.65 7.88
C GLU A 148 56.72 17.06 7.08
N TYR A 149 56.91 18.36 6.94
CA TYR A 149 58.11 18.94 6.37
C TYR A 149 59.27 18.68 7.33
N ARG A 150 60.04 17.61 7.10
CA ARG A 150 61.37 17.44 7.70
C ARG A 150 62.28 18.53 7.13
N ASP A 151 62.93 19.29 8.01
CA ASP A 151 63.94 20.29 7.65
C ASP A 151 64.98 19.68 6.69
N VAL A 152 65.00 20.18 5.45
CA VAL A 152 66.00 19.82 4.44
C VAL A 152 67.19 20.79 4.48
N PRO A 153 68.45 20.33 4.31
CA PRO A 153 69.63 21.17 4.49
C PRO A 153 69.72 22.25 3.41
N ARG A 154 70.05 23.48 3.81
CA ARG A 154 70.22 24.64 2.91
C ARG A 154 71.51 24.54 2.10
N GLY A 155 71.44 23.89 0.94
CA GLY A 155 72.45 23.95 -0.13
C GLY A 155 71.86 24.48 -1.44
N ARG A 156 72.71 25.05 -2.32
CA ARG A 156 72.27 25.51 -3.65
C ARG A 156 71.95 24.30 -4.53
N VAL A 157 70.75 24.26 -5.10
CA VAL A 157 70.27 23.23 -6.04
C VAL A 157 70.17 23.77 -7.47
N GLY A 158 70.58 22.97 -8.45
CA GLY A 158 70.39 23.22 -9.89
C GLY A 158 69.10 22.59 -10.43
N SER A 159 68.57 23.10 -11.55
CA SER A 159 67.33 22.58 -12.11
C SER A 159 67.53 21.25 -12.84
N VAL A 160 66.74 20.25 -12.46
CA VAL A 160 66.62 18.94 -13.14
C VAL A 160 65.28 18.88 -13.88
N TYR A 161 64.97 19.91 -14.66
CA TYR A 161 63.72 19.93 -15.41
C TYR A 161 63.84 19.03 -16.64
N ARG A 162 63.03 17.96 -16.69
CA ARG A 162 62.75 17.21 -17.92
C ARG A 162 61.26 17.36 -18.22
N LYS A 163 60.94 17.98 -19.36
CA LYS A 163 59.56 18.27 -19.77
C LYS A 163 58.83 16.95 -20.04
N VAL A 164 57.85 16.61 -19.21
CA VAL A 164 57.05 15.39 -19.38
C VAL A 164 56.07 15.62 -20.53
N ASN A 165 56.11 14.74 -21.52
CA ASN A 165 55.27 14.81 -22.71
C ASN A 165 53.94 14.10 -22.43
N ALA A 166 52.93 14.84 -21.94
CA ALA A 166 51.63 14.31 -21.54
C ALA A 166 50.89 13.51 -22.65
N VAL A 167 51.29 13.69 -23.90
CA VAL A 167 50.74 12.96 -25.06
C VAL A 167 51.16 11.48 -25.06
N GLU A 168 52.35 11.14 -24.52
CA GLU A 168 52.85 9.75 -24.51
C GLU A 168 52.21 8.90 -23.40
N GLU A 169 51.80 9.49 -22.28
CA GLU A 169 51.09 8.76 -21.20
C GLU A 169 49.62 8.48 -21.53
N ILE A 170 48.96 9.35 -22.31
CA ILE A 170 47.55 9.19 -22.68
C ILE A 170 47.34 8.06 -23.70
N GLN A 171 48.39 7.67 -24.44
CA GLN A 171 48.33 6.57 -25.41
C GLN A 171 48.48 5.17 -24.79
N GLN A 172 48.81 5.05 -23.50
CA GLN A 172 49.05 3.74 -22.86
C GLN A 172 47.80 3.07 -22.24
N ILE A 173 46.65 3.74 -22.25
CA ILE A 173 45.40 3.12 -21.79
C ILE A 173 44.40 3.22 -22.92
N ASN A 174 44.09 2.07 -23.54
CA ASN A 174 43.04 1.90 -24.56
C ASN A 174 41.67 2.20 -23.93
N LYS A 175 41.41 3.48 -23.70
CA LYS A 175 40.19 4.01 -23.07
C LYS A 175 38.96 3.68 -23.91
N ASP A 176 39.14 3.54 -25.22
CA ASP A 176 38.08 3.20 -26.17
C ASP A 176 37.59 1.76 -26.00
N ASP A 177 38.48 0.79 -25.70
CA ASP A 177 38.09 -0.61 -25.46
C ASP A 177 37.23 -0.75 -24.21
N PHE A 178 37.50 0.06 -23.19
CA PHE A 178 36.72 0.05 -21.94
C PHE A 178 35.30 0.55 -22.17
N TRP A 179 35.14 1.67 -22.89
CA TRP A 179 33.82 2.23 -23.21
C TRP A 179 33.03 1.32 -24.15
N VAL A 180 33.68 0.69 -25.14
CA VAL A 180 33.03 -0.27 -26.05
C VAL A 180 32.56 -1.51 -25.31
N LYS A 181 33.35 -2.03 -24.37
CA LYS A 181 32.97 -3.20 -23.56
C LYS A 181 31.81 -2.87 -22.60
N ALA A 182 31.89 -1.73 -21.91
CA ALA A 182 30.85 -1.29 -21.00
C ALA A 182 29.51 -1.05 -21.73
N GLN A 183 29.54 -0.44 -22.92
CA GLN A 183 28.35 -0.21 -23.72
C GLN A 183 27.72 -1.53 -24.20
N ARG A 184 28.54 -2.52 -24.56
CA ARG A 184 28.07 -3.84 -25.01
C ARG A 184 27.46 -4.66 -23.87
N ASP A 185 28.04 -4.59 -22.67
CA ASP A 185 27.48 -5.23 -21.48
C ASP A 185 26.15 -4.59 -21.07
N GLU A 186 26.01 -3.27 -21.20
CA GLU A 186 24.77 -2.54 -20.93
C GLU A 186 23.67 -2.89 -21.95
N GLU A 187 23.99 -2.94 -23.25
CA GLU A 187 23.04 -3.36 -24.29
C GLU A 187 22.56 -4.81 -24.10
N MET A 188 23.44 -5.69 -23.63
CA MET A 188 23.08 -7.08 -23.31
C MET A 188 22.11 -7.16 -22.14
N ARG A 189 22.39 -6.41 -21.05
CA ARG A 189 21.47 -6.30 -19.90
C ARG A 189 20.12 -5.75 -20.32
N GLN A 190 20.09 -4.68 -21.10
CA GLN A 190 18.85 -4.08 -21.56
C GLN A 190 18.04 -5.03 -22.44
N LYS A 191 18.70 -5.84 -23.29
CA LYS A 191 18.03 -6.88 -24.09
C LYS A 191 17.49 -8.01 -23.22
N GLU A 192 18.24 -8.48 -22.23
CA GLU A 192 17.78 -9.52 -21.29
C GLU A 192 16.58 -9.04 -20.47
N GLU A 193 16.62 -7.81 -19.96
CA GLU A 193 15.49 -7.20 -19.26
C GLU A 193 14.26 -7.04 -20.16
N ASN A 194 14.45 -6.59 -21.40
CA ASN A 194 13.34 -6.47 -22.37
C ASN A 194 12.73 -7.83 -22.73
N ILE A 195 13.55 -8.86 -22.92
CA ILE A 195 13.07 -10.23 -23.18
C ILE A 195 12.30 -10.76 -21.97
N ARG A 196 12.80 -10.53 -20.76
CA ARG A 196 12.14 -10.96 -19.52
C ARG A 196 10.80 -10.24 -19.31
N ALA A 197 10.78 -8.93 -19.53
CA ALA A 197 9.57 -8.11 -19.44
C ALA A 197 8.53 -8.55 -20.48
N GLU A 198 8.94 -8.88 -21.71
CA GLU A 198 8.06 -9.39 -22.75
C GLU A 198 7.50 -10.78 -22.41
N GLN A 199 8.33 -11.67 -21.85
CA GLN A 199 7.87 -12.98 -21.38
C GLN A 199 6.86 -12.87 -20.23
N GLU A 200 7.11 -11.96 -19.27
CA GLU A 200 6.17 -11.69 -18.18
C GLU A 200 4.85 -11.10 -18.69
N ARG A 201 4.90 -10.16 -19.64
CA ARG A 201 3.70 -9.60 -20.30
C ARG A 201 2.90 -10.70 -21.01
N GLN A 202 3.56 -11.56 -21.78
CA GLN A 202 2.88 -12.65 -22.49
C GLN A 202 2.30 -13.70 -21.54
N LYS A 203 2.94 -13.94 -20.39
CA LYS A 203 2.40 -14.84 -19.36
C LYS A 203 1.18 -14.21 -18.68
N ALA A 204 1.26 -12.94 -18.30
CA ALA A 204 0.15 -12.20 -17.70
C ALA A 204 -1.06 -12.09 -18.65
N GLU A 205 -0.82 -11.88 -19.95
CA GLU A 205 -1.88 -11.83 -20.96
C GLU A 205 -2.55 -13.20 -21.15
N ARG A 206 -1.77 -14.29 -21.16
CA ARG A 206 -2.33 -15.66 -21.18
C ARG A 206 -3.17 -15.95 -19.94
N GLU A 207 -2.66 -15.63 -18.74
CA GLU A 207 -3.39 -15.83 -17.49
C GLU A 207 -4.70 -15.01 -17.44
N ARG A 208 -4.67 -13.75 -17.93
CA ARG A 208 -5.87 -12.92 -18.05
C ARG A 208 -6.89 -13.52 -19.00
N ARG A 209 -6.44 -13.98 -20.18
CA ARG A 209 -7.32 -14.61 -21.18
C ARG A 209 -7.93 -15.90 -20.65
N ASP A 210 -7.16 -16.74 -19.97
CA ASP A 210 -7.65 -17.98 -19.37
C ASP A 210 -8.68 -17.71 -18.26
N MET A 211 -8.46 -16.67 -17.44
CA MET A 211 -9.42 -16.23 -16.42
C MET A 211 -10.71 -15.70 -17.04
N GLU A 212 -10.63 -14.86 -18.07
CA GLU A 212 -11.79 -14.35 -18.80
C GLU A 212 -12.58 -15.47 -19.47
N GLU A 213 -11.92 -16.46 -20.07
CA GLU A 213 -12.57 -17.61 -20.68
C GLU A 213 -13.27 -18.50 -19.63
N ARG A 214 -12.63 -18.75 -18.48
CA ARG A 214 -13.27 -19.46 -17.36
C ARG A 214 -14.50 -18.72 -16.84
N GLN A 215 -14.40 -17.40 -16.65
CA GLN A 215 -15.53 -16.58 -16.22
C GLN A 215 -16.64 -16.52 -17.28
N SER A 216 -16.29 -16.49 -18.56
CA SER A 216 -17.28 -16.54 -19.64
C SER A 216 -18.04 -17.87 -19.65
N LYS A 217 -17.32 -18.99 -19.57
CA LYS A 217 -17.93 -20.33 -19.51
C LYS A 217 -18.81 -20.51 -18.28
N GLU A 218 -18.37 -19.99 -17.13
CA GLU A 218 -19.17 -20.04 -15.89
C GLU A 218 -20.44 -19.19 -16.01
N ARG A 219 -20.34 -17.97 -16.56
CA ARG A 219 -21.52 -17.11 -16.80
C ARG A 219 -22.50 -17.75 -17.78
N GLU A 220 -21.98 -18.37 -18.84
CA GLU A 220 -22.80 -19.09 -19.82
C GLU A 220 -23.49 -20.31 -19.19
N ARG A 221 -22.79 -21.06 -18.31
CA ARG A 221 -23.37 -22.17 -17.55
C ARG A 221 -24.52 -21.70 -16.66
N ILE A 222 -24.29 -20.67 -15.84
CA ILE A 222 -25.31 -20.10 -14.94
C ILE A 222 -26.49 -19.55 -15.73
N ALA A 223 -26.24 -18.86 -16.86
CA ALA A 223 -27.30 -18.35 -17.72
C ALA A 223 -28.14 -19.48 -18.33
N ARG A 224 -27.51 -20.57 -18.75
CA ARG A 224 -28.19 -21.75 -19.30
C ARG A 224 -29.04 -22.46 -18.26
N GLU A 225 -28.52 -22.64 -17.04
CA GLU A 225 -29.27 -23.22 -15.93
C GLU A 225 -30.48 -22.37 -15.55
N ARG A 226 -30.31 -21.04 -15.47
CA ARG A 226 -31.44 -20.11 -15.24
C ARG A 226 -32.47 -20.16 -16.36
N ALA A 227 -32.03 -20.22 -17.62
CA ALA A 227 -32.95 -20.31 -18.75
C ALA A 227 -33.80 -21.59 -18.69
N GLN A 228 -33.18 -22.73 -18.33
CA GLN A 228 -33.91 -23.99 -18.13
C GLN A 228 -34.89 -23.94 -16.96
N GLN A 229 -34.53 -23.30 -15.85
CA GLN A 229 -35.44 -23.10 -14.73
C GLN A 229 -36.65 -22.24 -15.13
N ILE A 230 -36.40 -21.12 -15.81
CA ILE A 230 -37.47 -20.23 -16.31
C ILE A 230 -38.36 -20.98 -17.30
N GLU A 231 -37.79 -21.81 -18.18
CA GLU A 231 -38.56 -22.60 -19.14
C GLU A 231 -39.42 -23.66 -18.44
N GLN A 232 -38.90 -24.33 -17.39
CA GLN A 232 -39.69 -25.24 -16.57
C GLN A 232 -40.79 -24.53 -15.78
N GLU A 233 -40.50 -23.39 -15.15
CA GLU A 233 -41.51 -22.58 -14.46
C GLU A 233 -42.59 -22.10 -15.43
N ASN A 234 -42.21 -21.61 -16.61
CA ASN A 234 -43.15 -21.20 -17.65
C ASN A 234 -43.98 -22.38 -18.15
N PHE A 235 -43.39 -23.56 -18.32
CA PHE A 235 -44.12 -24.76 -18.74
C PHE A 235 -45.09 -25.24 -17.66
N LEU A 236 -44.70 -25.23 -16.39
CA LEU A 236 -45.59 -25.56 -15.27
C LEU A 236 -46.72 -24.53 -15.13
N SER A 237 -46.42 -23.23 -15.30
CA SER A 237 -47.43 -22.17 -15.30
C SER A 237 -48.39 -22.32 -16.49
N PHE A 238 -47.89 -22.68 -17.67
CA PHE A 238 -48.72 -22.93 -18.85
C PHE A 238 -49.60 -24.18 -18.64
N LEU A 239 -49.03 -25.28 -18.13
CA LEU A 239 -49.79 -26.49 -17.79
C LEU A 239 -50.90 -26.20 -16.78
N PHE A 240 -50.62 -25.38 -15.76
CA PHE A 240 -51.62 -24.96 -14.77
C PHE A 240 -52.76 -24.17 -15.41
N LEU A 241 -52.45 -23.21 -16.31
CA LEU A 241 -53.46 -22.46 -17.05
C LEU A 241 -54.28 -23.34 -18.00
N THR A 242 -53.67 -24.35 -18.64
CA THR A 242 -54.40 -25.28 -19.51
C THR A 242 -55.20 -26.35 -18.76
N ALA A 243 -54.88 -26.60 -17.48
CA ALA A 243 -55.64 -27.50 -16.64
C ALA A 243 -56.89 -26.82 -16.04
N ASP A 244 -56.94 -25.49 -16.08
CA ASP A 244 -58.10 -24.70 -15.70
C ASP A 244 -59.04 -24.48 -16.90
N ASP A 245 -59.41 -25.57 -17.57
CA ASP A 245 -60.52 -25.64 -18.53
C ASP A 245 -61.88 -25.53 -17.79
N THR A 246 -61.88 -24.92 -16.60
CA THR A 246 -63.01 -24.88 -15.69
C THR A 246 -63.79 -23.60 -15.79
N GLU A 247 -63.47 -22.66 -16.68
CA GLU A 247 -64.23 -21.43 -16.91
C GLU A 247 -65.28 -21.59 -18.02
N ILE A 248 -66.50 -21.11 -17.80
CA ILE A 248 -67.55 -21.07 -18.83
C ILE A 248 -67.66 -19.68 -19.44
N THR A 249 -67.95 -19.63 -20.75
CA THR A 249 -68.26 -18.38 -21.46
C THR A 249 -69.77 -18.19 -21.53
N PHE A 250 -70.25 -16.96 -21.37
CA PHE A 250 -71.65 -16.58 -21.45
C PHE A 250 -71.78 -15.18 -22.07
N ASP A 251 -72.90 -14.92 -22.73
CA ASP A 251 -73.23 -13.63 -23.32
C ASP A 251 -74.17 -12.83 -22.40
N PRO A 252 -74.29 -11.50 -22.57
CA PRO A 252 -75.29 -10.71 -21.87
C PRO A 252 -76.71 -11.28 -22.08
N ASP A 253 -77.49 -11.36 -21.00
CA ASP A 253 -78.84 -11.95 -20.93
C ASP A 253 -78.92 -13.50 -20.82
N ASP A 254 -77.79 -14.21 -20.76
CA ASP A 254 -77.79 -15.65 -20.48
C ASP A 254 -78.14 -15.97 -19.02
N ILE A 255 -78.91 -17.04 -18.80
CA ILE A 255 -79.29 -17.52 -17.47
C ILE A 255 -78.39 -18.67 -17.05
N ILE A 256 -77.59 -18.46 -16.01
CA ILE A 256 -76.76 -19.49 -15.38
C ILE A 256 -77.56 -20.15 -14.26
N THR A 257 -77.55 -21.49 -14.21
CA THR A 257 -78.36 -22.27 -13.27
C THR A 257 -77.51 -23.16 -12.36
N GLN A 258 -78.09 -23.59 -11.23
CA GLN A 258 -77.42 -24.43 -10.22
C GLN A 258 -76.08 -23.83 -9.75
N ILE A 259 -76.17 -22.61 -9.22
CA ILE A 259 -75.01 -21.82 -8.82
C ILE A 259 -74.45 -22.30 -7.47
N GLU A 260 -73.16 -22.57 -7.41
CA GLU A 260 -72.37 -22.81 -6.20
C GLU A 260 -71.39 -21.64 -5.99
N MET A 261 -71.56 -20.91 -4.88
CA MET A 261 -70.67 -19.80 -4.53
C MET A 261 -69.41 -20.35 -3.85
N LEU A 262 -68.26 -20.27 -4.52
CA LEU A 262 -67.00 -20.71 -3.95
C LEU A 262 -66.38 -19.62 -3.06
N ASP A 263 -66.35 -18.39 -3.56
CA ASP A 263 -65.89 -17.20 -2.84
C ASP A 263 -66.64 -15.92 -3.28
N GLU A 264 -66.19 -14.75 -2.79
CA GLU A 264 -66.80 -13.46 -3.11
C GLU A 264 -66.57 -13.00 -4.57
N GLY A 265 -65.64 -13.62 -5.30
CA GLY A 265 -65.26 -13.20 -6.66
C GLY A 265 -65.64 -14.20 -7.76
N TRP A 266 -65.77 -15.49 -7.44
CA TRP A 266 -65.93 -16.59 -8.39
C TRP A 266 -67.03 -17.56 -7.97
N TRP A 267 -67.99 -17.77 -8.87
CA TRP A 267 -69.09 -18.72 -8.71
C TRP A 267 -68.96 -19.84 -9.75
N ARG A 268 -69.56 -21.00 -9.47
CA ARG A 268 -69.66 -22.14 -10.41
C ARG A 268 -71.11 -22.42 -10.75
N GLY A 269 -71.39 -22.91 -11.96
CA GLY A 269 -72.75 -23.22 -12.39
C GLY A 269 -72.82 -23.76 -13.81
N TYR A 270 -74.04 -24.04 -14.28
CA TYR A 270 -74.33 -24.50 -15.64
C TYR A 270 -74.77 -23.34 -16.53
N GLY A 271 -74.03 -23.11 -17.62
CA GLY A 271 -74.39 -22.16 -18.67
C GLY A 271 -75.53 -22.66 -19.57
N PRO A 272 -76.06 -21.82 -20.48
CA PRO A 272 -77.20 -22.14 -21.34
C PRO A 272 -76.94 -23.32 -22.29
N ASN A 273 -75.67 -23.57 -22.63
CA ASN A 273 -75.24 -24.68 -23.47
C ASN A 273 -75.06 -26.01 -22.71
N GLY A 274 -75.32 -26.02 -21.39
CA GLY A 274 -75.14 -27.18 -20.51
C GLY A 274 -73.69 -27.40 -20.05
N GLU A 275 -72.78 -26.48 -20.35
CA GLU A 275 -71.39 -26.50 -19.88
C GLU A 275 -71.33 -26.09 -18.40
N TYR A 276 -70.52 -26.80 -17.61
CA TYR A 276 -70.34 -26.54 -16.18
C TYR A 276 -68.98 -25.96 -15.91
N GLY A 277 -68.92 -24.82 -15.23
CA GLY A 277 -67.66 -24.19 -14.87
C GLY A 277 -67.82 -22.93 -14.02
N MET A 278 -66.71 -22.25 -13.81
CA MET A 278 -66.50 -21.06 -13.04
C MET A 278 -66.77 -19.83 -13.88
N PHE A 279 -67.26 -18.79 -13.24
CA PHE A 279 -67.42 -17.47 -13.83
C PHE A 279 -67.32 -16.40 -12.74
N PRO A 280 -66.85 -15.19 -13.09
CA PRO A 280 -66.69 -14.11 -12.14
C PRO A 280 -68.04 -13.54 -11.69
N ALA A 281 -68.25 -13.44 -10.38
CA ALA A 281 -69.51 -13.01 -9.76
C ALA A 281 -69.91 -11.57 -10.12
N ASN A 282 -68.93 -10.72 -10.45
CA ASN A 282 -69.16 -9.30 -10.80
C ASN A 282 -69.91 -9.11 -12.12
N TYR A 283 -70.08 -10.15 -12.93
CA TYR A 283 -70.74 -10.09 -14.23
C TYR A 283 -72.13 -10.71 -14.23
N VAL A 284 -72.66 -11.09 -13.07
CA VAL A 284 -73.98 -11.72 -12.92
C VAL A 284 -74.78 -11.07 -11.79
N GLU A 285 -76.10 -11.14 -11.87
CA GLU A 285 -77.02 -10.69 -10.82
C GLU A 285 -78.05 -11.80 -10.54
N LEU A 286 -78.37 -12.04 -9.27
CA LEU A 286 -79.38 -13.04 -8.89
C LEU A 286 -80.78 -12.51 -9.25
N ILE A 287 -81.50 -13.27 -10.07
CA ILE A 287 -82.89 -13.00 -10.49
C ILE A 287 -83.93 -13.63 -9.58
#